data_AF-A0A932Z842-F1
#
_entry.id   AF-A0A932Z842-F1
#
_cell.length_a   1.000
_cell.length_b   1.000
_cell.length_c   1.000
_cell.angle_alpha   90.00
_cell.angle_beta   90.00
_cell.angle_gamma   90.00
#
_symmetry.space_group_name_H-M   'P 1'
#
loop_
_entity.id
_entity.type
_entity.pdbx_description
1 polymer ?
#
loop_
_entity_poly.entity_id
_entity_poly.type
_entity_poly.pdbx_seq_one_letter_code
_entity_poly.pdbx_strand_id
1 'polypeptide(L)'
;MILTANHLVEGIRGPEQVLPTVEVVTAQGQRLEGYVICQDPVTDLAMVHVKKEGLPVVSLGDSTALVPGTEVIKMGYALNLPGTVSIATGIVSALRRDGASGATLIQTDAPLSPGDSGGPLLDRAGRVIGVNSKKWVGPGIEGVGFALGINEAKRTVLNDLDKGVKCVMPPLGVPITIASGHQQYPDISGNVVVWQDVRYGQNDIFGYDLETRREFAISLAGGGVAGGPRISNNIVVWSDTRNGNPDIYGYDLQAKIEFPISTKPSGQGSPDASGSTVVWADNRNGNWDIYGYDLDTQTEFQITTDTADQLNPRISADIVIWEDGRDWVSGRDYDPSQCPGPTCPQRPETTYGYDLTNKTEFRLPIRVWVIDGDFVAGTKDTPLGDQISVLNIRSQEQVASWIVPHDAIDLAISDDIVVWADNRKSTFDSVYAYDLRTKTEFLVAIGVTVHSPAIYGDFVVWQDHRDSDDFNIYGERISRR
;
A
#
# COMPACT_ATOMS: atom_id res chain seq x y z
N MET A 1 -12.83 -8.84 -8.81
CA MET A 1 -12.16 -10.16 -8.90
C MET A 1 -13.03 -11.08 -9.73
N ILE A 2 -12.43 -11.85 -10.63
CA ILE A 2 -13.12 -12.78 -11.53
C ILE A 2 -12.46 -14.14 -11.41
N LEU A 3 -13.21 -15.17 -11.05
CA LEU A 3 -12.75 -16.56 -11.03
C LEU A 3 -12.97 -17.19 -12.42
N THR A 4 -11.97 -17.88 -12.94
CA THR A 4 -12.02 -18.53 -14.26
C THR A 4 -11.20 -19.82 -14.28
N ALA A 5 -11.12 -20.50 -15.41
CA ALA A 5 -10.29 -21.68 -15.58
C ALA A 5 -8.83 -21.31 -15.89
N ASN A 6 -7.87 -22.04 -15.32
CA ASN A 6 -6.44 -21.77 -15.49
C ASN A 6 -5.99 -21.88 -16.95
N HIS A 7 -6.43 -22.91 -17.66
CA HIS A 7 -6.02 -23.12 -19.05
C HIS A 7 -6.44 -21.98 -20.01
N LEU A 8 -7.35 -21.09 -19.62
CA LEU A 8 -7.71 -19.90 -20.41
C LEU A 8 -6.67 -18.78 -20.31
N VAL A 9 -5.85 -18.81 -19.27
CA VAL A 9 -4.79 -17.82 -19.01
C VAL A 9 -3.39 -18.44 -19.02
N GLU A 10 -3.31 -19.76 -19.20
CA GLU A 10 -2.07 -20.50 -19.30
C GLU A 10 -1.26 -20.08 -20.54
N GLY A 11 0.05 -19.89 -20.36
CA GLY A 11 0.95 -19.49 -21.45
C GLY A 11 0.91 -18.01 -21.80
N ILE A 12 0.00 -17.21 -21.21
CA ILE A 12 0.07 -15.75 -21.27
C ILE A 12 1.25 -15.35 -20.38
N ARG A 13 2.31 -14.86 -21.02
CA ARG A 13 3.49 -14.35 -20.32
C ARG A 13 3.52 -12.84 -20.51
N GLY A 14 3.56 -12.10 -19.40
CA GLY A 14 4.08 -10.74 -19.43
C GLY A 14 5.59 -10.76 -19.66
N PRO A 15 6.22 -9.58 -19.88
CA PRO A 15 7.63 -9.40 -19.55
C PRO A 15 7.94 -9.99 -18.17
N GLU A 16 9.19 -10.38 -17.94
CA GLU A 16 9.65 -10.75 -16.60
C GLU A 16 9.20 -9.65 -15.61
N GLN A 17 8.62 -10.04 -14.47
CA GLN A 17 8.12 -9.14 -13.41
C GLN A 17 6.81 -8.37 -13.72
N VAL A 18 6.14 -8.61 -14.85
CA VAL A 18 4.81 -8.04 -15.14
C VAL A 18 3.74 -9.12 -15.15
N LEU A 19 2.64 -8.92 -14.39
CA LEU A 19 1.52 -9.85 -14.40
C LEU A 19 0.95 -10.02 -15.82
N PRO A 20 0.60 -11.25 -16.23
CA PRO A 20 -0.08 -11.47 -17.50
C PRO A 20 -1.40 -10.69 -17.57
N THR A 21 -1.65 -10.00 -18.68
CA THR A 21 -2.88 -9.25 -18.91
C THR A 21 -3.83 -9.98 -19.86
N VAL A 22 -5.13 -9.83 -19.63
CA VAL A 22 -6.22 -10.34 -20.46
C VAL A 22 -7.26 -9.25 -20.71
N GLU A 23 -7.95 -9.30 -21.86
CA GLU A 23 -9.14 -8.47 -22.09
C GLU A 23 -10.36 -9.16 -21.47
N VAL A 24 -11.05 -8.46 -20.57
CA VAL A 24 -12.32 -8.89 -19.98
C VAL A 24 -13.45 -8.11 -20.64
N VAL A 25 -14.41 -8.82 -21.23
CA VAL A 25 -15.60 -8.21 -21.85
C VAL A 25 -16.82 -8.49 -20.98
N THR A 26 -17.48 -7.44 -20.47
CA THR A 26 -18.70 -7.58 -19.67
C THR A 26 -19.90 -7.94 -20.56
N ALA A 27 -20.99 -8.41 -19.93
CA ALA A 27 -22.25 -8.69 -20.65
C ALA A 27 -22.85 -7.45 -21.35
N GLN A 28 -22.48 -6.24 -20.92
CA GLN A 28 -22.88 -4.98 -21.54
C GLN A 28 -21.93 -4.55 -22.68
N GLY A 29 -20.94 -5.38 -23.03
CA GLY A 29 -19.96 -5.10 -24.08
C GLY A 29 -18.81 -4.19 -23.66
N GLN A 30 -18.69 -3.87 -22.38
CA GLN A 30 -17.56 -3.06 -21.90
C GLN A 30 -16.29 -3.90 -21.87
N ARG A 31 -15.23 -3.36 -22.44
CA ARG A 31 -13.88 -3.94 -22.43
C ARG A 31 -13.10 -3.40 -21.24
N LEU A 32 -12.49 -4.28 -20.47
CA LEU A 32 -11.69 -3.98 -19.30
C LEU A 32 -10.35 -4.71 -19.43
N GLU A 33 -9.27 -4.06 -19.00
CA GLU A 33 -8.02 -4.76 -18.78
C GLU A 33 -8.11 -5.57 -17.48
N GLY A 34 -7.73 -6.84 -17.55
CA GLY A 34 -7.67 -7.75 -16.43
C GLY A 34 -6.25 -8.28 -16.21
N TYR A 35 -5.83 -8.38 -14.96
CA TYR A 35 -4.53 -8.92 -14.57
C TYR A 35 -4.72 -10.32 -14.00
N VAL A 36 -3.98 -11.29 -14.50
CA VAL A 36 -3.98 -12.66 -13.99
C VAL A 36 -3.15 -12.70 -12.71
N ILE A 37 -3.83 -12.85 -11.58
CA ILE A 37 -3.24 -12.69 -10.24
C ILE A 37 -3.04 -14.02 -9.52
N CYS A 38 -3.64 -15.08 -10.02
CA CYS A 38 -3.52 -16.39 -9.43
C CYS A 38 -3.74 -17.46 -10.49
N GLN A 39 -2.92 -18.50 -10.44
CA GLN A 39 -3.01 -19.67 -11.28
C GLN A 39 -2.77 -20.90 -10.42
N ASP A 40 -3.72 -21.82 -10.38
CA ASP A 40 -3.54 -23.14 -9.78
C ASP A 40 -3.74 -24.21 -10.87
N PRO A 41 -2.64 -24.67 -11.50
CA PRO A 41 -2.71 -25.70 -12.53
C PRO A 41 -3.28 -27.04 -12.01
N VAL A 42 -3.21 -27.29 -10.70
CA VAL A 42 -3.69 -28.54 -10.09
C VAL A 42 -5.22 -28.62 -10.12
N THR A 43 -5.92 -27.55 -9.73
CA THR A 43 -7.39 -27.49 -9.77
C THR A 43 -7.95 -26.85 -11.04
N ASP A 44 -7.08 -26.43 -11.96
CA ASP A 44 -7.43 -25.71 -13.20
C ASP A 44 -8.22 -24.42 -12.93
N LEU A 45 -7.86 -23.70 -11.87
CA LEU A 45 -8.45 -22.41 -11.52
C LEU A 45 -7.47 -21.27 -11.73
N ALA A 46 -7.99 -20.12 -12.15
CA ALA A 46 -7.27 -18.88 -12.16
C ALA A 46 -8.14 -17.73 -11.70
N MET A 47 -7.51 -16.63 -11.34
CA MET A 47 -8.22 -15.43 -10.94
C MET A 47 -7.66 -14.20 -11.63
N VAL A 48 -8.58 -13.34 -12.02
CA VAL A 48 -8.31 -12.12 -12.75
C VAL A 48 -8.81 -10.93 -11.94
N HIS A 49 -7.93 -9.96 -11.70
CA HIS A 49 -8.29 -8.67 -11.13
C HIS A 49 -8.58 -7.68 -12.25
N VAL A 50 -9.68 -6.94 -12.16
CA VAL A 50 -9.97 -5.83 -13.08
C VAL A 50 -10.02 -4.55 -12.25
N LYS A 51 -9.37 -3.48 -12.73
CA LYS A 51 -9.40 -2.15 -12.09
C LYS A 51 -10.74 -1.46 -12.36
N LYS A 52 -11.83 -2.04 -11.86
CA LYS A 52 -13.17 -1.48 -11.96
C LYS A 52 -14.04 -1.90 -10.77
N GLU A 53 -14.60 -0.91 -10.10
CA GLU A 53 -15.53 -1.08 -8.99
C GLU A 53 -16.99 -1.04 -9.46
N GLY A 54 -17.93 -1.32 -8.55
CA GLY A 54 -19.37 -1.31 -8.82
C GLY A 54 -19.84 -2.38 -9.82
N LEU A 55 -19.00 -3.38 -10.10
CA LEU A 55 -19.38 -4.52 -10.94
C LEU A 55 -20.36 -5.44 -10.19
N PRO A 56 -21.38 -5.98 -10.87
CA PRO A 56 -22.28 -6.93 -10.26
C PRO A 56 -21.54 -8.20 -9.86
N VAL A 57 -21.83 -8.71 -8.66
CA VAL A 57 -21.26 -9.94 -8.12
C VAL A 57 -22.33 -11.02 -7.98
N VAL A 58 -21.93 -12.29 -8.15
CA VAL A 58 -22.82 -13.44 -7.98
C VAL A 58 -22.56 -14.10 -6.63
N SER A 59 -23.64 -14.50 -5.95
CA SER A 59 -23.54 -15.19 -4.66
C SER A 59 -22.97 -16.60 -4.82
N LEU A 60 -22.04 -16.97 -3.95
CA LEU A 60 -21.50 -18.33 -3.90
C LEU A 60 -22.39 -19.22 -3.01
N GLY A 61 -22.75 -20.39 -3.52
CA GLY A 61 -23.53 -21.42 -2.81
C GLY A 61 -22.66 -22.37 -1.99
N ASP A 62 -23.21 -23.56 -1.73
CA ASP A 62 -22.53 -24.66 -1.04
C ASP A 62 -22.63 -25.95 -1.88
N SER A 63 -21.48 -26.41 -2.38
CA SER A 63 -21.42 -27.64 -3.19
C SER A 63 -21.44 -28.91 -2.35
N THR A 64 -21.25 -28.84 -1.03
CA THR A 64 -21.20 -30.03 -0.15
C THR A 64 -22.59 -30.61 0.12
N ALA A 65 -23.64 -29.81 -0.07
CA ALA A 65 -25.04 -30.21 0.11
C ALA A 65 -25.68 -30.76 -1.17
N LEU A 66 -24.93 -30.86 -2.29
CA LEU A 66 -25.47 -31.34 -3.55
C LEU A 66 -25.76 -32.84 -3.51
N VAL A 67 -26.84 -33.25 -4.16
CA VAL A 67 -27.18 -34.66 -4.37
C VAL A 67 -27.48 -34.90 -5.85
N PRO A 68 -27.26 -36.12 -6.38
CA PRO A 68 -27.69 -36.45 -7.73
C PRO A 68 -29.18 -36.15 -7.93
N GLY A 69 -29.53 -35.57 -9.08
CA GLY A 69 -30.88 -35.07 -9.39
C GLY A 69 -31.10 -33.60 -9.04
N THR A 70 -30.20 -32.93 -8.32
CA THR A 70 -30.29 -31.47 -8.11
C THR A 70 -30.24 -30.76 -9.46
N GLU A 71 -31.26 -29.96 -9.78
CA GLU A 71 -31.28 -29.13 -10.99
C GLU A 71 -30.19 -28.07 -10.97
N VAL A 72 -29.55 -27.88 -12.13
CA VAL A 72 -28.46 -26.91 -12.31
C VAL A 72 -28.65 -26.10 -13.57
N ILE A 73 -28.12 -24.88 -13.55
CA ILE A 73 -28.08 -23.96 -14.69
C ILE A 73 -26.62 -23.66 -15.01
N LYS A 74 -26.20 -23.98 -16.23
CA LYS A 74 -24.88 -23.66 -16.76
C LYS A 74 -24.91 -22.34 -17.50
N MET A 75 -23.92 -21.48 -17.28
CA MET A 75 -23.70 -20.27 -18.07
C MET A 75 -22.27 -20.21 -18.64
N GLY A 76 -22.13 -19.73 -19.88
CA GLY A 76 -20.83 -19.58 -20.56
C GLY A 76 -20.95 -19.02 -21.98
N TYR A 77 -19.83 -18.76 -22.66
CA TYR A 77 -19.81 -18.31 -24.06
C TYR A 77 -19.46 -19.48 -24.99
N ALA A 78 -20.40 -20.43 -25.10
CA ALA A 78 -20.23 -21.64 -25.90
C ALA A 78 -19.75 -21.34 -27.33
N LEU A 79 -18.65 -21.99 -27.71
CA LEU A 79 -17.93 -21.89 -28.97
C LEU A 79 -17.49 -20.46 -29.33
N ASN A 80 -17.44 -19.56 -28.34
CA ASN A 80 -17.16 -18.14 -28.52
C ASN A 80 -18.04 -17.49 -29.60
N LEU A 81 -19.30 -17.93 -29.71
CA LEU A 81 -20.23 -17.41 -30.69
C LEU A 81 -20.61 -15.96 -30.35
N PRO A 82 -20.75 -15.07 -31.35
CA PRO A 82 -21.22 -13.71 -31.11
C PRO A 82 -22.62 -13.69 -30.50
N GLY A 83 -22.86 -12.80 -29.55
CA GLY A 83 -24.17 -12.58 -28.94
C GLY A 83 -24.12 -12.57 -27.41
N THR A 84 -25.23 -12.99 -26.79
CA THR A 84 -25.35 -13.07 -25.34
C THR A 84 -24.77 -14.37 -24.79
N VAL A 85 -24.58 -14.41 -23.47
CA VAL A 85 -24.21 -15.64 -22.75
C VAL A 85 -25.14 -16.82 -23.10
N SER A 86 -24.55 -17.99 -23.32
CA SER A 86 -25.25 -19.27 -23.51
C SER A 86 -25.68 -19.84 -22.16
N ILE A 87 -26.95 -20.22 -22.06
CA ILE A 87 -27.54 -20.80 -20.85
C ILE A 87 -28.08 -22.18 -21.20
N ALA A 88 -27.77 -23.18 -20.38
CA ALA A 88 -28.33 -24.52 -20.50
C ALA A 88 -28.69 -25.07 -19.12
N THR A 89 -29.71 -25.93 -19.05
CA THR A 89 -30.12 -26.59 -17.81
C THR A 89 -29.74 -28.06 -17.83
N GLY A 90 -29.60 -28.64 -16.65
CA GLY A 90 -29.42 -30.07 -16.45
C GLY A 90 -29.62 -30.43 -15.00
N ILE A 91 -29.06 -31.55 -14.59
CA ILE A 91 -28.99 -32.00 -13.21
C ILE A 91 -27.55 -32.32 -12.80
N VAL A 92 -27.31 -32.40 -11.51
CA VAL A 92 -26.17 -33.14 -10.96
C VAL A 92 -26.39 -34.61 -11.27
N SER A 93 -25.62 -35.18 -12.19
CA SER A 93 -25.71 -36.61 -12.54
C SER A 93 -24.96 -37.48 -11.54
N ALA A 94 -23.84 -36.98 -11.00
CA ALA A 94 -23.02 -37.65 -9.99
C ALA A 94 -22.07 -36.66 -9.30
N LEU A 95 -21.58 -37.03 -8.12
CA LEU A 95 -20.43 -36.38 -7.48
C LEU A 95 -19.22 -37.32 -7.61
N ARG A 96 -18.08 -36.78 -8.00
CA ARG A 96 -16.83 -37.53 -8.19
C ARG A 96 -15.66 -36.86 -7.49
N ARG A 97 -14.57 -37.61 -7.35
CA ARG A 97 -13.28 -37.09 -6.89
C ARG A 97 -12.34 -37.05 -8.09
N ASP A 98 -11.72 -35.90 -8.31
CA ASP A 98 -10.68 -35.76 -9.31
C ASP A 98 -9.45 -36.57 -8.90
N GLY A 99 -8.86 -37.31 -9.84
CA GLY A 99 -7.74 -38.20 -9.56
C GLY A 99 -6.42 -37.48 -9.28
N ALA A 100 -6.24 -36.27 -9.82
CA ALA A 100 -5.00 -35.51 -9.68
C ALA A 100 -5.03 -34.59 -8.46
N SER A 101 -6.08 -33.78 -8.34
CA SER A 101 -6.24 -32.79 -7.26
C SER A 101 -6.91 -33.36 -6.00
N GLY A 102 -7.60 -34.50 -6.12
CA GLY A 102 -8.46 -35.03 -5.06
C GLY A 102 -9.72 -34.19 -4.82
N ALA A 103 -9.95 -33.13 -5.61
CA ALA A 103 -11.05 -32.21 -5.44
C ALA A 103 -12.41 -32.82 -5.83
N THR A 104 -13.48 -32.32 -5.24
CA THR A 104 -14.84 -32.72 -5.58
C THR A 104 -15.26 -32.13 -6.94
N LEU A 105 -15.62 -33.01 -7.87
CA LEU A 105 -16.19 -32.67 -9.18
C LEU A 105 -17.70 -32.94 -9.18
N ILE A 106 -18.45 -31.99 -9.73
CA ILE A 106 -19.88 -32.11 -10.02
C ILE A 106 -20.00 -32.59 -11.46
N GLN A 107 -20.47 -33.83 -11.64
CA GLN A 107 -20.85 -34.31 -12.96
C GLN A 107 -22.25 -33.80 -13.30
N THR A 108 -22.45 -33.29 -14.50
CA THR A 108 -23.75 -32.82 -15.00
C THR A 108 -24.01 -33.26 -16.43
N ASP A 109 -25.28 -33.40 -16.77
CA ASP A 109 -25.77 -33.60 -18.14
C ASP A 109 -26.09 -32.28 -18.84
N ALA A 110 -25.97 -31.13 -18.16
CA ALA A 110 -26.06 -29.82 -18.78
C ALA A 110 -25.01 -29.72 -19.92
N PRO A 111 -25.42 -29.41 -21.16
CA PRO A 111 -24.51 -29.39 -22.30
C PRO A 111 -23.34 -28.42 -22.12
N LEU A 112 -22.11 -28.95 -22.03
CA LEU A 112 -20.87 -28.18 -22.00
C LEU A 112 -20.16 -28.17 -23.36
N SER A 113 -19.57 -27.03 -23.71
CA SER A 113 -18.77 -26.80 -24.92
C SER A 113 -17.53 -25.97 -24.61
N PRO A 114 -16.50 -25.99 -25.48
CA PRO A 114 -15.44 -24.99 -25.41
C PRO A 114 -16.02 -23.58 -25.29
N GLY A 115 -15.46 -22.73 -24.42
CA GLY A 115 -16.01 -21.40 -24.10
C GLY A 115 -16.99 -21.37 -22.92
N ASP A 116 -17.44 -22.53 -22.42
CA ASP A 116 -18.14 -22.59 -21.12
C ASP A 116 -17.18 -22.67 -19.92
N SER A 117 -15.93 -23.07 -20.15
CA SER A 117 -14.91 -23.23 -19.11
C SER A 117 -14.68 -21.93 -18.35
N GLY A 118 -14.54 -22.02 -17.03
CA GLY A 118 -14.46 -20.86 -16.11
C GLY A 118 -15.81 -20.22 -15.79
N GLY A 119 -16.86 -20.50 -16.56
CA GLY A 119 -18.22 -20.03 -16.29
C GLY A 119 -18.86 -20.72 -15.09
N PRO A 120 -19.93 -20.14 -14.51
CA PRO A 120 -20.56 -20.72 -13.33
C PRO A 120 -21.52 -21.88 -13.68
N LEU A 121 -21.58 -22.84 -12.76
CA LEU A 121 -22.69 -23.77 -12.60
C LEU A 121 -23.52 -23.30 -11.41
N LEU A 122 -24.81 -23.03 -11.63
CA LEU A 122 -25.70 -22.38 -10.68
C LEU A 122 -26.78 -23.35 -10.18
N ASP A 123 -27.24 -23.14 -8.95
CA ASP A 123 -28.49 -23.73 -8.46
C ASP A 123 -29.73 -22.91 -8.90
N ARG A 124 -30.93 -23.38 -8.55
CA ARG A 124 -32.20 -22.69 -8.86
C ARG A 124 -32.35 -21.31 -8.22
N ALA A 125 -31.56 -21.00 -7.19
CA ALA A 125 -31.53 -19.69 -6.55
C ALA A 125 -30.51 -18.74 -7.21
N GLY A 126 -29.83 -19.17 -8.28
CA GLY A 126 -28.81 -18.39 -8.96
C GLY A 126 -27.48 -18.32 -8.20
N ARG A 127 -27.24 -19.20 -7.22
CA ARG A 127 -25.98 -19.24 -6.47
C ARG A 127 -25.00 -20.16 -7.19
N VAL A 128 -23.72 -19.76 -7.23
CA VAL A 128 -22.67 -20.57 -7.85
C VAL A 128 -22.38 -21.79 -6.98
N ILE A 129 -22.61 -22.98 -7.52
CA ILE A 129 -22.31 -24.27 -6.88
C ILE A 129 -21.10 -24.97 -7.51
N GLY A 130 -20.64 -24.51 -8.68
CA GLY A 130 -19.39 -24.98 -9.26
C GLY A 130 -18.84 -24.07 -10.36
N VAL A 131 -17.61 -24.35 -10.79
CA VAL A 131 -16.93 -23.70 -11.90
C VAL A 131 -16.79 -24.70 -13.04
N ASN A 132 -17.39 -24.41 -14.20
CA ASN A 132 -17.35 -25.30 -15.36
C ASN A 132 -15.88 -25.52 -15.79
N SER A 133 -15.46 -26.77 -15.94
CA SER A 133 -14.06 -27.07 -16.26
C SER A 133 -13.95 -27.84 -17.57
N LYS A 134 -14.31 -29.13 -17.55
CA LYS A 134 -14.03 -30.08 -18.64
C LYS A 134 -15.25 -30.93 -18.95
N LYS A 135 -15.27 -31.52 -20.14
CA LYS A 135 -16.23 -32.55 -20.55
C LYS A 135 -15.48 -33.75 -21.09
N TRP A 136 -16.07 -34.93 -20.97
CA TRP A 136 -15.55 -36.10 -21.67
C TRP A 136 -16.07 -36.09 -23.11
N VAL A 137 -15.20 -36.40 -24.07
CA VAL A 137 -15.51 -36.43 -25.50
C VAL A 137 -15.02 -37.75 -26.08
N GLY A 138 -15.90 -38.47 -26.77
CA GLY A 138 -15.58 -39.72 -27.45
C GLY A 138 -16.78 -40.28 -28.20
N PRO A 139 -16.59 -41.25 -29.11
CA PRO A 139 -17.71 -41.89 -29.82
C PRO A 139 -18.73 -42.47 -28.83
N GLY A 140 -19.97 -42.00 -28.91
CA GLY A 140 -21.07 -42.46 -28.04
C GLY A 140 -21.07 -41.87 -26.62
N ILE A 141 -20.22 -40.89 -26.30
CA ILE A 141 -20.22 -40.19 -25.01
C ILE A 141 -20.93 -38.84 -25.19
N GLU A 142 -22.12 -38.72 -24.63
CA GLU A 142 -22.92 -37.48 -24.59
C GLU A 142 -23.40 -37.21 -23.16
N GLY A 143 -23.60 -35.94 -22.80
CA GLY A 143 -24.17 -35.57 -21.50
C GLY A 143 -23.27 -35.85 -20.29
N VAL A 144 -21.94 -35.85 -20.45
CA VAL A 144 -20.99 -36.04 -19.34
C VAL A 144 -20.05 -34.83 -19.22
N GLY A 145 -20.53 -33.80 -18.51
CA GLY A 145 -19.81 -32.59 -18.17
C GLY A 145 -19.32 -32.57 -16.72
N PHE A 146 -18.27 -31.80 -16.43
CA PHE A 146 -17.70 -31.64 -15.09
C PHE A 146 -17.51 -30.16 -14.71
N ALA A 147 -17.91 -29.84 -13.50
CA ALA A 147 -17.59 -28.58 -12.82
C ALA A 147 -16.81 -28.87 -11.53
N LEU A 148 -15.86 -28.02 -11.19
CA LEU A 148 -15.21 -28.05 -9.88
C LEU A 148 -16.18 -27.50 -8.83
N GLY A 149 -16.41 -28.22 -7.73
CA GLY A 149 -17.32 -27.78 -6.68
C GLY A 149 -16.89 -26.43 -6.07
N ILE A 150 -17.84 -25.53 -5.83
CA ILE A 150 -17.50 -24.17 -5.38
C ILE A 150 -16.75 -24.16 -4.04
N ASN A 151 -17.01 -25.11 -3.14
CA ASN A 151 -16.29 -25.17 -1.86
C ASN A 151 -14.81 -25.54 -2.05
N GLU A 152 -14.47 -26.29 -3.11
CA GLU A 152 -13.07 -26.54 -3.47
C GLU A 152 -12.41 -25.27 -4.00
N ALA A 153 -13.10 -24.52 -4.87
CA ALA A 153 -12.59 -23.24 -5.36
C ALA A 153 -12.40 -22.21 -4.23
N LYS A 154 -13.33 -22.14 -3.28
CA LYS A 154 -13.16 -21.36 -2.04
C LYS A 154 -11.93 -21.82 -1.28
N ARG A 155 -11.76 -23.13 -1.10
CA ARG A 155 -10.68 -23.72 -0.32
C ARG A 155 -9.29 -23.51 -0.92
N THR A 156 -9.20 -23.54 -2.25
CA THR A 156 -7.92 -23.40 -2.96
C THR A 156 -7.65 -21.93 -3.22
N VAL A 157 -8.46 -21.25 -4.01
CA VAL A 157 -8.11 -19.93 -4.56
C VAL A 157 -8.50 -18.78 -3.63
N LEU A 158 -9.63 -18.87 -2.90
CA LEU A 158 -10.00 -17.81 -1.95
C LEU A 158 -9.18 -17.90 -0.66
N ASN A 159 -8.90 -19.10 -0.16
CA ASN A 159 -7.97 -19.23 0.98
C ASN A 159 -6.53 -18.89 0.60
N ASP A 160 -6.08 -19.19 -0.63
CA ASP A 160 -4.74 -18.79 -1.09
C ASP A 160 -4.66 -17.27 -1.30
N LEU A 161 -5.73 -16.59 -1.72
CA LEU A 161 -5.83 -15.12 -1.63
C LEU A 161 -5.74 -14.64 -0.19
N ASP A 162 -6.47 -15.30 0.72
CA ASP A 162 -6.51 -14.89 2.12
C ASP A 162 -5.16 -15.07 2.80
N LYS A 163 -4.34 -16.02 2.34
CA LYS A 163 -3.03 -16.36 2.90
C LYS A 163 -1.84 -15.91 2.04
N GLY A 164 -2.07 -15.42 0.83
CA GLY A 164 -1.05 -14.99 -0.14
C GLY A 164 -0.19 -16.10 -0.77
N VAL A 165 -0.43 -17.38 -0.49
CA VAL A 165 0.57 -18.45 -0.74
C VAL A 165 0.86 -18.71 -2.24
N LYS A 166 -0.13 -18.51 -3.12
CA LYS A 166 -0.02 -18.78 -4.58
C LYS A 166 -0.52 -17.66 -5.48
N CYS A 167 -1.14 -16.63 -4.92
CA CYS A 167 -1.77 -15.57 -5.68
C CYS A 167 -0.99 -14.26 -5.50
N VAL A 168 -0.46 -13.72 -6.60
CA VAL A 168 0.21 -12.41 -6.67
C VAL A 168 -0.79 -11.41 -7.21
N MET A 169 -1.35 -10.56 -6.35
CA MET A 169 -2.13 -9.40 -6.80
C MET A 169 -1.25 -8.48 -7.66
N PRO A 170 -1.82 -7.71 -8.62
CA PRO A 170 -1.01 -6.84 -9.45
C PRO A 170 -0.28 -5.86 -8.54
N PRO A 171 0.95 -5.48 -8.89
CA PRO A 171 1.48 -4.17 -8.58
C PRO A 171 0.40 -3.12 -8.83
N LEU A 172 -0.39 -2.77 -7.81
CA LEU A 172 -1.23 -1.59 -7.87
C LEU A 172 -0.27 -0.45 -7.59
N GLY A 173 0.45 -0.01 -8.62
CA GLY A 173 1.45 1.04 -8.57
C GLY A 173 2.30 1.06 -9.82
N VAL A 174 2.44 2.25 -10.42
CA VAL A 174 3.42 2.48 -11.49
C VAL A 174 4.81 2.70 -10.87
N PRO A 175 5.88 2.18 -11.48
CA PRO A 175 7.23 2.48 -11.03
C PRO A 175 7.50 3.97 -11.18
N ILE A 176 7.86 4.62 -10.08
CA ILE A 176 8.44 5.98 -10.08
C ILE A 176 9.91 5.87 -10.44
N THR A 177 10.61 4.92 -9.83
CA THR A 177 11.97 4.55 -10.20
C THR A 177 12.23 3.08 -9.89
N ILE A 178 13.07 2.47 -10.73
CA ILE A 178 13.57 1.09 -10.62
C ILE A 178 15.09 1.04 -10.85
N ALA A 179 15.77 2.12 -10.47
CA ALA A 179 17.21 2.22 -10.61
C ALA A 179 17.90 1.19 -9.72
N SER A 180 19.09 0.73 -10.10
CA SER A 180 19.88 -0.18 -9.26
C SER A 180 20.21 0.46 -7.90
N GLY A 181 20.30 -0.34 -6.84
CA GLY A 181 20.54 0.12 -5.47
C GLY A 181 19.24 0.46 -4.75
N HIS A 182 19.29 0.59 -3.42
CA HIS A 182 18.08 0.89 -2.64
C HIS A 182 17.59 2.33 -2.87
N GLN A 183 16.31 2.50 -3.15
CA GLN A 183 15.57 3.75 -3.06
C GLN A 183 14.68 3.73 -1.82
N GLN A 184 14.81 4.78 -1.00
CA GLN A 184 14.24 4.79 0.33
C GLN A 184 13.59 6.09 0.77
N TYR A 185 12.65 5.96 1.70
CA TYR A 185 11.97 7.06 2.38
C TYR A 185 11.38 8.09 1.40
N PRO A 186 10.45 7.67 0.51
CA PRO A 186 9.84 8.58 -0.42
C PRO A 186 8.96 9.59 0.33
N ASP A 187 8.90 10.80 -0.17
CA ASP A 187 7.95 11.82 0.23
C ASP A 187 7.39 12.52 -1.01
N ILE A 188 6.23 13.18 -0.89
CA ILE A 188 5.53 13.76 -2.02
C ILE A 188 4.87 15.10 -1.68
N SER A 189 5.05 16.08 -2.56
CA SER A 189 4.31 17.35 -2.51
C SER A 189 3.93 17.79 -3.92
N GLY A 190 2.64 18.05 -4.15
CA GLY A 190 2.14 18.39 -5.47
C GLY A 190 2.41 17.28 -6.49
N ASN A 191 3.18 17.61 -7.52
CA ASN A 191 3.56 16.69 -8.58
C ASN A 191 4.98 16.11 -8.40
N VAL A 192 5.67 16.39 -7.29
CA VAL A 192 7.06 15.96 -7.11
C VAL A 192 7.16 14.92 -6.01
N VAL A 193 7.71 13.76 -6.37
CA VAL A 193 8.13 12.70 -5.44
C VAL A 193 9.62 12.84 -5.21
N VAL A 194 10.08 12.78 -3.98
CA VAL A 194 11.51 12.77 -3.61
C VAL A 194 11.85 11.52 -2.83
N TRP A 195 13.09 11.03 -2.93
CA TRP A 195 13.55 9.87 -2.17
C TRP A 195 15.07 9.91 -1.99
N GLN A 196 15.52 9.12 -1.01
CA GLN A 196 16.92 8.80 -0.80
C GLN A 196 17.33 7.68 -1.77
N ASP A 197 18.46 7.82 -2.44
CA ASP A 197 18.87 6.91 -3.52
C ASP A 197 20.31 6.43 -3.32
N VAL A 198 20.53 5.11 -3.39
CA VAL A 198 21.85 4.49 -3.18
C VAL A 198 22.49 4.00 -4.49
N ARG A 199 21.97 4.42 -5.65
CA ARG A 199 22.45 3.94 -6.97
C ARG A 199 23.93 4.18 -7.26
N TYR A 200 24.56 5.13 -6.57
CA TYR A 200 25.98 5.45 -6.73
C TYR A 200 26.83 5.06 -5.50
N GLY A 201 26.30 4.21 -4.61
CA GLY A 201 27.02 3.65 -3.46
C GLY A 201 27.07 4.53 -2.21
N GLN A 202 26.48 5.73 -2.27
CA GLN A 202 26.21 6.61 -1.14
C GLN A 202 24.74 7.05 -1.21
N ASN A 203 24.17 7.52 -0.10
CA ASN A 203 22.83 8.07 -0.11
C ASN A 203 22.85 9.46 -0.77
N ASP A 204 22.16 9.57 -1.89
CA ASP A 204 21.89 10.79 -2.64
C ASP A 204 20.41 11.14 -2.54
N ILE A 205 20.02 12.35 -2.96
CA ILE A 205 18.61 12.74 -3.04
C ILE A 205 18.19 12.89 -4.50
N PHE A 206 17.11 12.22 -4.86
CA PHE A 206 16.51 12.27 -6.19
C PHE A 206 15.07 12.74 -6.12
N GLY A 207 14.58 13.24 -7.26
CA GLY A 207 13.21 13.64 -7.45
C GLY A 207 12.63 13.10 -8.75
N TYR A 208 11.31 12.96 -8.79
CA TYR A 208 10.54 12.60 -9.96
C TYR A 208 9.34 13.54 -10.09
N ASP A 209 9.22 14.16 -11.25
CA ASP A 209 8.07 14.97 -11.60
C ASP A 209 7.00 14.10 -12.27
N LEU A 210 5.85 13.93 -11.60
CA LEU A 210 4.70 13.13 -12.04
C LEU A 210 4.03 13.68 -13.30
N GLU A 211 4.12 14.99 -13.55
CA GLU A 211 3.53 15.65 -14.71
C GLU A 211 4.43 15.47 -15.93
N THR A 212 5.72 15.78 -15.80
CA THR A 212 6.67 15.66 -16.92
C THR A 212 7.21 14.24 -17.10
N ARG A 213 7.00 13.37 -16.12
CA ARG A 213 7.49 11.99 -16.04
C ARG A 213 9.00 11.90 -16.15
N ARG A 214 9.69 12.79 -15.45
CA ARG A 214 11.15 12.89 -15.48
C ARG A 214 11.72 12.80 -14.09
N GLU A 215 12.68 11.88 -13.97
CA GLU A 215 13.58 11.82 -12.83
C GLU A 215 14.68 12.89 -12.96
N PHE A 216 15.11 13.45 -11.84
CA PHE A 216 16.21 14.40 -11.74
C PHE A 216 16.95 14.23 -10.41
N ALA A 217 18.25 14.52 -10.41
CA ALA A 217 19.04 14.55 -9.19
C ALA A 217 18.82 15.89 -8.45
N ILE A 218 18.69 15.82 -7.12
CA ILE A 218 18.59 17.00 -6.24
C ILE A 218 19.94 17.25 -5.59
N SER A 219 20.50 16.23 -4.93
CA SER A 219 21.81 16.27 -4.30
C SER A 219 22.57 15.00 -4.64
N LEU A 220 23.76 15.17 -5.23
CA LEU A 220 24.74 14.10 -5.44
C LEU A 220 25.88 14.38 -4.48
N ALA A 221 25.74 13.92 -3.24
CA ALA A 221 26.64 14.32 -2.16
C ALA A 221 28.05 13.79 -2.47
N GLY A 222 28.93 14.68 -2.93
CA GLY A 222 30.29 14.38 -3.39
C GLY A 222 31.28 14.00 -2.27
N GLY A 223 30.90 13.04 -1.41
CA GLY A 223 31.69 12.53 -0.28
C GLY A 223 30.95 12.46 1.06
N GLY A 224 29.63 12.74 1.09
CA GLY A 224 28.77 12.66 2.28
C GLY A 224 27.54 11.77 2.04
N VAL A 225 26.78 11.50 3.10
CA VAL A 225 25.53 10.74 3.06
C VAL A 225 24.38 11.74 3.23
N ALA A 226 23.53 11.86 2.21
CA ALA A 226 22.32 12.67 2.22
C ALA A 226 21.09 11.75 2.37
N GLY A 227 20.31 11.91 3.44
CA GLY A 227 19.23 10.98 3.76
C GLY A 227 18.01 11.59 4.43
N GLY A 228 16.92 10.82 4.38
CA GLY A 228 15.63 11.21 4.98
C GLY A 228 15.01 12.47 4.37
N PRO A 229 14.86 12.56 3.04
CA PRO A 229 14.29 13.77 2.43
C PRO A 229 12.83 13.98 2.88
N ARG A 230 12.45 15.25 2.99
CA ARG A 230 11.06 15.72 3.10
C ARG A 230 10.81 16.82 2.10
N ILE A 231 9.58 16.98 1.64
CA ILE A 231 9.21 17.99 0.65
C ILE A 231 7.95 18.76 1.06
N SER A 232 8.03 20.08 0.97
CA SER A 232 6.86 20.96 1.08
C SER A 232 6.88 21.99 -0.05
N ASN A 233 5.87 21.95 -0.91
CA ASN A 233 5.78 22.80 -2.09
C ASN A 233 7.04 22.65 -2.97
N ASN A 234 7.87 23.69 -3.05
CA ASN A 234 9.09 23.71 -3.85
C ASN A 234 10.36 23.45 -3.04
N ILE A 235 10.26 23.21 -1.73
CA ILE A 235 11.42 23.06 -0.86
C ILE A 235 11.58 21.60 -0.45
N VAL A 236 12.75 21.05 -0.74
CA VAL A 236 13.17 19.71 -0.30
C VAL A 236 14.21 19.89 0.80
N VAL A 237 14.07 19.20 1.92
CA VAL A 237 15.01 19.25 3.06
C VAL A 237 15.51 17.86 3.41
N TRP A 238 16.75 17.74 3.86
CA TRP A 238 17.36 16.46 4.23
C TRP A 238 18.50 16.64 5.23
N SER A 239 18.91 15.53 5.84
CA SER A 239 20.12 15.45 6.66
C SER A 239 21.33 15.06 5.82
N ASP A 240 22.44 15.77 5.97
CA ASP A 240 23.63 15.63 5.12
C ASP A 240 24.91 15.56 5.95
N THR A 241 25.75 14.55 5.71
CA THR A 241 27.00 14.35 6.47
C THR A 241 28.25 14.86 5.75
N ARG A 242 28.11 15.62 4.66
CA ARG A 242 29.26 16.12 3.86
C ARG A 242 30.29 16.93 4.65
N ASN A 243 29.91 17.49 5.80
CA ASN A 243 30.79 18.27 6.67
C ASN A 243 31.30 17.48 7.90
N GLY A 244 31.02 16.17 7.98
CA GLY A 244 31.50 15.27 9.03
C GLY A 244 30.43 14.91 10.08
N ASN A 245 29.74 15.90 10.65
CA ASN A 245 28.50 15.69 11.41
C ASN A 245 27.28 15.83 10.47
N PRO A 246 26.14 15.19 10.79
CA PRO A 246 24.89 15.44 10.08
C PRO A 246 24.43 16.88 10.27
N ASP A 247 24.25 17.60 9.17
CA ASP A 247 23.75 18.96 9.04
C ASP A 247 22.40 18.95 8.32
N ILE A 248 21.64 20.06 8.35
CA ILE A 248 20.40 20.20 7.58
C ILE A 248 20.64 21.04 6.34
N TYR A 249 20.26 20.50 5.18
CA TYR A 249 20.31 21.17 3.89
C TYR A 249 18.92 21.26 3.26
N GLY A 250 18.78 22.25 2.38
CA GLY A 250 17.57 22.49 1.59
C GLY A 250 17.88 22.64 0.11
N TYR A 251 16.89 22.37 -0.73
CA TYR A 251 16.91 22.61 -2.16
C TYR A 251 15.62 23.27 -2.60
N ASP A 252 15.73 24.38 -3.31
CA ASP A 252 14.61 25.03 -3.97
C ASP A 252 14.47 24.46 -5.39
N LEU A 253 13.38 23.72 -5.63
CA LEU A 253 13.06 23.08 -6.91
C LEU A 253 12.82 24.10 -8.04
N GLN A 254 12.30 25.27 -7.70
CA GLN A 254 12.02 26.33 -8.67
C GLN A 254 13.29 27.08 -9.03
N ALA A 255 14.06 27.52 -8.03
CA ALA A 255 15.32 28.23 -8.23
C ALA A 255 16.44 27.28 -8.70
N LYS A 256 16.31 25.98 -8.43
CA LYS A 256 17.30 24.92 -8.68
C LYS A 256 18.60 25.15 -7.92
N ILE A 257 18.46 25.55 -6.66
CA ILE A 257 19.58 25.93 -5.80
C ILE A 257 19.52 25.12 -4.51
N GLU A 258 20.64 24.50 -4.18
CA GLU A 258 20.91 23.93 -2.86
C GLU A 258 21.43 25.02 -1.90
N PHE A 259 21.02 24.97 -0.65
CA PHE A 259 21.46 25.88 0.40
C PHE A 259 21.54 25.18 1.77
N PRO A 260 22.49 25.54 2.65
CA PRO A 260 22.51 25.05 4.02
C PRO A 260 21.41 25.71 4.85
N ILE A 261 20.74 24.94 5.69
CA ILE A 261 19.76 25.43 6.69
C ILE A 261 20.45 25.57 8.04
N SER A 262 21.12 24.51 8.50
CA SER A 262 21.90 24.51 9.75
C SER A 262 23.14 23.64 9.58
N THR A 263 24.30 24.21 9.89
CA THR A 263 25.61 23.52 9.87
C THR A 263 26.34 23.71 11.19
N LYS A 264 25.59 23.60 12.29
CA LYS A 264 26.08 23.92 13.64
C LYS A 264 26.87 22.72 14.18
N PRO A 265 27.75 22.93 15.18
CA PRO A 265 28.42 21.80 15.82
C PRO A 265 27.41 20.79 16.39
N SER A 266 27.78 19.50 16.41
CA SER A 266 26.95 18.35 16.80
C SER A 266 25.96 17.90 15.71
N GLY A 267 25.26 16.78 15.93
CA GLY A 267 24.33 16.24 14.94
C GLY A 267 23.03 17.05 14.85
N GLN A 268 22.55 17.22 13.62
CA GLN A 268 21.21 17.66 13.28
C GLN A 268 20.51 16.59 12.45
N GLY A 269 19.26 16.27 12.78
CA GLY A 269 18.56 15.12 12.22
C GLY A 269 17.05 15.31 12.10
N SER A 270 16.41 14.41 11.35
CA SER A 270 14.95 14.32 11.18
C SER A 270 14.28 15.64 10.77
N PRO A 271 14.73 16.30 9.68
CA PRO A 271 14.10 17.54 9.25
C PRO A 271 12.69 17.28 8.70
N ASP A 272 11.83 18.29 8.82
CA ASP A 272 10.52 18.34 8.18
C ASP A 272 10.19 19.78 7.78
N ALA A 273 9.29 19.98 6.82
CA ALA A 273 8.98 21.31 6.28
C ALA A 273 7.49 21.51 6.03
N SER A 274 7.00 22.72 6.31
CA SER A 274 5.65 23.14 5.93
C SER A 274 5.66 24.62 5.54
N GLY A 275 5.28 24.90 4.28
CA GLY A 275 5.31 26.27 3.77
C GLY A 275 6.73 26.85 3.80
N SER A 276 6.94 27.96 4.51
CA SER A 276 8.24 28.59 4.69
C SER A 276 8.98 28.18 5.97
N THR A 277 8.43 27.26 6.77
CA THR A 277 9.08 26.82 8.02
C THR A 277 9.69 25.43 7.85
N VAL A 278 10.94 25.29 8.28
CA VAL A 278 11.65 24.01 8.39
C VAL A 278 11.92 23.74 9.87
N VAL A 279 11.73 22.51 10.34
CA VAL A 279 12.02 22.08 11.72
C VAL A 279 12.92 20.86 11.73
N TRP A 280 13.74 20.69 12.76
CA TRP A 280 14.63 19.53 12.92
C TRP A 280 14.99 19.32 14.40
N ALA A 281 15.53 18.14 14.70
CA ALA A 281 16.13 17.82 16.01
C ALA A 281 17.62 18.18 16.00
N ASP A 282 18.11 18.82 17.05
CA ASP A 282 19.46 19.40 17.12
C ASP A 282 20.13 19.12 18.46
N ASN A 283 21.36 18.59 18.43
CA ASN A 283 22.13 18.24 19.63
C ASN A 283 23.24 19.24 19.98
N ARG A 284 23.15 20.49 19.50
CA ARG A 284 24.16 21.52 19.79
C ARG A 284 24.29 21.88 21.28
N ASN A 285 23.27 21.57 22.07
CA ASN A 285 23.19 21.91 23.50
C ASN A 285 23.56 20.73 24.44
N GLY A 286 23.87 19.54 23.89
CA GLY A 286 24.20 18.34 24.67
C GLY A 286 23.00 17.46 25.02
N ASN A 287 21.81 17.87 24.60
CA ASN A 287 20.58 17.09 24.50
C ASN A 287 19.91 17.46 23.17
N TRP A 288 18.99 16.61 22.70
CA TRP A 288 18.24 16.88 21.47
C TRP A 288 17.10 17.84 21.73
N ASP A 289 17.16 19.01 21.12
CA ASP A 289 16.10 20.03 21.14
C ASP A 289 15.50 20.19 19.73
N ILE A 290 14.26 20.67 19.63
CA ILE A 290 13.65 21.03 18.36
C ILE A 290 14.01 22.48 18.02
N TYR A 291 14.53 22.67 16.81
CA TYR A 291 14.80 23.98 16.22
C TYR A 291 13.93 24.19 14.98
N GLY A 292 13.75 25.46 14.63
CA GLY A 292 13.07 25.89 13.43
C GLY A 292 13.89 26.92 12.63
N TYR A 293 13.61 26.99 11.34
CA TYR A 293 14.16 27.98 10.41
C TYR A 293 13.03 28.52 9.55
N ASP A 294 12.90 29.84 9.53
CA ASP A 294 11.96 30.54 8.67
C ASP A 294 12.70 30.95 7.39
N LEU A 295 12.28 30.38 6.26
CA LEU A 295 12.90 30.56 4.94
C LEU A 295 12.68 31.97 4.37
N ASP A 296 11.59 32.65 4.76
CA ASP A 296 11.26 34.00 4.27
C ASP A 296 12.16 35.05 4.94
N THR A 297 12.36 34.92 6.24
CA THR A 297 13.17 35.81 7.08
C THR A 297 14.63 35.37 7.17
N GLN A 298 14.92 34.12 6.82
CA GLN A 298 16.23 33.47 6.94
C GLN A 298 16.73 33.43 8.38
N THR A 299 15.83 33.16 9.32
CA THR A 299 16.14 33.16 10.75
C THR A 299 15.94 31.79 11.38
N GLU A 300 16.93 31.37 12.17
CA GLU A 300 16.87 30.18 13.01
C GLU A 300 16.32 30.55 14.39
N PHE A 301 15.48 29.70 14.96
CA PHE A 301 14.92 29.84 16.30
C PHE A 301 14.81 28.49 17.01
N GLN A 302 14.92 28.49 18.33
CA GLN A 302 14.76 27.29 19.16
C GLN A 302 13.29 27.16 19.60
N ILE A 303 12.72 25.96 19.50
CA ILE A 303 11.33 25.66 19.90
C ILE A 303 11.30 25.06 21.31
N THR A 304 12.16 24.09 21.59
CA THR A 304 12.21 23.41 22.89
C THR A 304 13.52 23.70 23.62
N THR A 305 13.46 23.72 24.95
CA THR A 305 14.61 24.01 25.83
C THR A 305 14.65 23.10 27.05
N ASP A 306 13.90 21.99 27.02
CA ASP A 306 13.85 21.07 28.15
C ASP A 306 15.13 20.23 28.18
N THR A 307 15.51 19.73 29.35
CA THR A 307 16.71 18.89 29.51
C THR A 307 16.56 17.47 28.99
N ALA A 308 15.32 16.98 28.79
CA ALA A 308 15.08 15.72 28.12
C ALA A 308 15.33 15.85 26.61
N ASP A 309 15.39 14.71 25.91
CA ASP A 309 15.45 14.72 24.45
C ASP A 309 14.06 14.97 23.85
N GLN A 310 14.01 15.80 22.82
CA GLN A 310 12.87 16.00 21.92
C GLN A 310 13.27 15.62 20.50
N LEU A 311 12.47 14.76 19.87
CA LEU A 311 12.89 14.00 18.70
C LEU A 311 11.82 13.98 17.62
N ASN A 312 12.25 13.68 16.39
CA ASN A 312 11.39 13.41 15.24
C ASN A 312 10.28 14.46 15.03
N PRO A 313 10.63 15.75 14.90
CA PRO A 313 9.63 16.77 14.71
C PRO A 313 8.87 16.56 13.40
N ARG A 314 7.59 16.90 13.41
CA ARG A 314 6.75 17.05 12.21
C ARG A 314 6.04 18.39 12.24
N ILE A 315 5.79 18.97 11.09
CA ILE A 315 5.16 20.29 10.98
C ILE A 315 4.05 20.30 9.94
N SER A 316 2.93 20.94 10.30
CA SER A 316 1.90 21.33 9.37
C SER A 316 1.44 22.74 9.68
N ALA A 317 1.57 23.63 8.70
CA ALA A 317 1.33 25.06 8.84
C ALA A 317 2.07 25.66 10.06
N ASP A 318 1.34 26.02 11.11
CA ASP A 318 1.85 26.66 12.32
C ASP A 318 2.00 25.72 13.51
N ILE A 319 1.71 24.42 13.35
CA ILE A 319 1.79 23.43 14.43
C ILE A 319 2.98 22.51 14.20
N VAL A 320 3.87 22.47 15.20
CA VAL A 320 4.98 21.53 15.28
C VAL A 320 4.66 20.49 16.33
N ILE A 321 4.87 19.21 16.04
CA ILE A 321 4.74 18.11 16.99
C ILE A 321 6.06 17.34 17.09
N TRP A 322 6.32 16.71 18.23
CA TRP A 322 7.53 15.91 18.45
C TRP A 322 7.30 14.80 19.48
N GLU A 323 8.21 13.83 19.46
CA GLU A 323 8.35 12.80 20.48
C GLU A 323 9.17 13.35 21.65
N ASP A 324 8.65 13.20 22.86
CA ASP A 324 9.19 13.86 24.05
C ASP A 324 9.60 12.88 25.14
N GLY A 325 10.84 13.04 25.61
CA GLY A 325 11.45 12.21 26.65
C GLY A 325 11.14 12.60 28.10
N ARG A 326 10.42 13.70 28.38
CA ARG A 326 10.17 14.18 29.76
C ARG A 326 9.39 13.19 30.62
N ASP A 327 8.54 12.37 30.01
CA ASP A 327 7.72 11.39 30.71
C ASP A 327 8.39 10.00 30.82
N TRP A 328 9.68 9.88 30.46
CA TRP A 328 10.41 8.61 30.44
C TRP A 328 11.07 8.27 31.79
N VAL A 329 10.95 7.00 32.20
CA VAL A 329 11.68 6.44 33.35
C VAL A 329 12.73 5.40 32.87
N SER A 330 13.98 5.87 32.77
CA SER A 330 15.27 5.13 32.68
C SER A 330 15.85 4.71 31.31
N GLY A 331 17.00 5.29 30.95
CA GLY A 331 18.25 4.54 30.94
C GLY A 331 18.91 4.11 29.62
N ARG A 332 18.50 4.59 28.44
CA ARG A 332 19.28 4.42 27.20
C ARG A 332 19.29 5.73 26.42
N ASP A 333 20.41 6.13 25.85
CA ASP A 333 20.53 7.33 25.01
C ASP A 333 20.08 6.98 23.57
N TYR A 334 19.18 7.76 22.97
CA TYR A 334 18.79 7.61 21.55
C TYR A 334 19.46 8.72 20.74
N ASP A 335 19.93 8.39 19.53
CA ASP A 335 20.67 9.32 18.65
C ASP A 335 19.96 9.43 17.27
N PRO A 336 19.09 10.44 17.06
CA PRO A 336 18.48 10.77 15.78
C PRO A 336 19.46 10.96 14.63
N SER A 337 20.72 11.33 14.90
CA SER A 337 21.74 11.57 13.88
C SER A 337 22.13 10.30 13.12
N GLN A 338 21.93 9.13 13.73
CA GLN A 338 22.18 7.82 13.11
C GLN A 338 20.92 7.18 12.51
N CYS A 339 19.81 7.91 12.50
CA CYS A 339 18.47 7.40 12.22
C CYS A 339 17.66 8.40 11.35
N PRO A 340 18.04 8.63 10.07
CA PRO A 340 17.40 9.66 9.22
C PRO A 340 16.00 9.28 8.69
N GLY A 341 15.51 8.06 8.95
CA GLY A 341 14.24 7.54 8.44
C GLY A 341 13.16 7.36 9.52
N PRO A 342 11.87 7.29 9.15
CA PRO A 342 10.75 7.11 10.09
C PRO A 342 10.72 5.75 10.82
N THR A 343 11.50 4.74 10.40
CA THR A 343 11.41 3.35 10.88
C THR A 343 12.32 2.98 12.07
N CYS A 344 12.76 3.94 12.89
CA CYS A 344 13.64 3.66 14.03
C CYS A 344 12.89 3.06 15.24
N PRO A 345 13.54 2.19 16.06
CA PRO A 345 12.88 1.42 17.11
C PRO A 345 12.22 2.32 18.16
N GLN A 346 10.89 2.21 18.22
CA GLN A 346 9.98 3.01 19.01
C GLN A 346 10.15 2.74 20.52
N ARG A 347 10.46 3.78 21.31
CA ARG A 347 10.32 3.75 22.79
C ARG A 347 8.92 4.22 23.17
N PRO A 348 8.34 3.86 24.33
CA PRO A 348 7.14 4.51 24.85
C PRO A 348 7.33 6.03 24.99
N GLU A 349 6.92 6.80 23.99
CA GLU A 349 7.16 8.24 23.90
C GLU A 349 5.83 8.99 23.90
N THR A 350 5.81 10.08 24.65
CA THR A 350 4.67 10.99 24.70
C THR A 350 4.85 12.05 23.63
N THR A 351 3.78 12.37 22.90
CA THR A 351 3.83 13.43 21.90
C THR A 351 3.39 14.76 22.49
N TYR A 352 4.16 15.80 22.20
CA TYR A 352 3.80 17.20 22.46
C TYR A 352 3.66 17.95 21.16
N GLY A 353 2.96 19.08 21.22
CA GLY A 353 2.81 20.02 20.13
C GLY A 353 3.09 21.45 20.58
N TYR A 354 3.50 22.29 19.65
CA TYR A 354 3.75 23.70 19.82
C TYR A 354 3.06 24.48 18.72
N ASP A 355 2.26 25.45 19.12
CA ASP A 355 1.63 26.41 18.22
C ASP A 355 2.61 27.59 18.04
N LEU A 356 3.19 27.73 16.85
CA LEU A 356 4.14 28.79 16.52
C LEU A 356 3.49 30.19 16.55
N THR A 357 2.19 30.27 16.25
CA THR A 357 1.42 31.52 16.23
C THR A 357 1.20 32.03 17.66
N ASN A 358 0.72 31.15 18.53
CA ASN A 358 0.34 31.48 19.91
C ASN A 358 1.50 31.32 20.90
N LYS A 359 2.58 30.66 20.48
CA LYS A 359 3.75 30.32 21.30
C LYS A 359 3.39 29.48 22.51
N THR A 360 2.52 28.50 22.30
CA THR A 360 1.99 27.64 23.36
C THR A 360 2.28 26.19 23.08
N GLU A 361 2.82 25.50 24.09
CA GLU A 361 2.99 24.07 24.10
C GLU A 361 1.74 23.36 24.65
N PHE A 362 1.42 22.19 24.10
CA PHE A 362 0.34 21.33 24.55
C PHE A 362 0.72 19.85 24.42
N ARG A 363 0.10 19.00 25.23
CA ARG A 363 0.30 17.55 25.20
C ARG A 363 -0.75 16.87 24.34
N LEU A 364 -0.37 15.81 23.62
CA LEU A 364 -1.28 14.99 22.82
C LEU A 364 -1.67 13.69 23.54
N PRO A 365 -2.91 13.19 23.35
CA PRO A 365 -3.41 12.02 24.05
C PRO A 365 -3.08 10.69 23.36
N ILE A 366 -2.33 10.72 22.25
CA ILE A 366 -1.83 9.56 21.50
C ILE A 366 -0.36 9.79 21.14
N ARG A 367 0.34 8.71 20.77
CA ARG A 367 1.65 8.83 20.12
C ARG A 367 1.40 9.19 18.66
N VAL A 368 1.67 10.43 18.27
CA VAL A 368 1.48 10.91 16.90
C VAL A 368 2.71 10.62 16.06
N TRP A 369 2.48 10.18 14.83
CA TRP A 369 3.51 9.85 13.86
C TRP A 369 3.56 10.89 12.73
N VAL A 370 2.39 11.41 12.35
CA VAL A 370 2.21 12.33 11.22
C VAL A 370 1.14 13.37 11.50
N ILE A 371 1.28 14.52 10.83
CA ILE A 371 0.38 15.66 10.87
C ILE A 371 0.15 16.18 9.45
N ASP A 372 -1.08 16.51 9.10
CA ASP A 372 -1.42 17.28 7.90
C ASP A 372 -2.68 18.11 8.15
N GLY A 373 -2.64 19.39 7.76
CA GLY A 373 -3.67 20.36 8.09
C GLY A 373 -4.01 20.37 9.59
N ASP A 374 -5.30 20.17 9.90
CA ASP A 374 -5.82 20.11 11.27
C ASP A 374 -5.85 18.68 11.85
N PHE A 375 -5.28 17.69 11.17
CA PHE A 375 -5.34 16.29 11.59
C PHE A 375 -3.97 15.74 11.99
N VAL A 376 -3.98 14.95 13.06
CA VAL A 376 -2.84 14.12 13.47
C VAL A 376 -3.26 12.66 13.47
N ALA A 377 -2.37 11.80 13.02
CA ALA A 377 -2.57 10.35 13.06
C ALA A 377 -1.40 9.66 13.76
N GLY A 378 -1.72 8.62 14.51
CA GLY A 378 -0.73 7.83 15.20
C GLY A 378 -1.36 6.68 15.96
N THR A 379 -0.61 6.12 16.91
CA THR A 379 -1.00 4.91 17.63
C THR A 379 -1.35 5.20 19.08
N LYS A 380 -2.27 4.39 19.60
CA LYS A 380 -2.62 4.33 21.01
C LYS A 380 -2.52 2.89 21.48
N ASP A 381 -1.71 2.66 22.49
CA ASP A 381 -1.59 1.35 23.12
C ASP A 381 -2.94 0.96 23.73
N THR A 382 -3.47 -0.19 23.31
CA THR A 382 -4.67 -0.77 23.92
C THR A 382 -4.43 -2.21 24.36
N PRO A 383 -5.21 -2.75 25.32
CA PRO A 383 -5.12 -4.17 25.69
C PRO A 383 -5.36 -5.15 24.54
N LEU A 384 -5.88 -4.69 23.40
CA LEU A 384 -6.20 -5.48 22.21
C LEU A 384 -5.16 -5.33 21.08
N GLY A 385 -4.09 -4.56 21.30
CA GLY A 385 -3.07 -4.19 20.31
C GLY A 385 -3.05 -2.69 20.01
N ASP A 386 -2.16 -2.27 19.12
CA ASP A 386 -2.03 -0.87 18.72
C ASP A 386 -3.26 -0.42 17.92
N GLN A 387 -3.86 0.68 18.36
CA GLN A 387 -5.02 1.29 17.71
C GLN A 387 -4.57 2.52 16.95
N ILE A 388 -4.77 2.56 15.62
CA ILE A 388 -4.63 3.81 14.87
C ILE A 388 -5.74 4.76 15.32
N SER A 389 -5.34 5.98 15.65
CA SER A 389 -6.23 7.05 16.08
C SER A 389 -5.90 8.30 15.30
N VAL A 390 -6.96 8.96 14.82
CA VAL A 390 -6.88 10.25 14.14
C VAL A 390 -7.59 11.26 15.00
N LEU A 391 -6.90 12.36 15.32
CA LEU A 391 -7.43 13.45 16.12
C LEU A 391 -7.46 14.73 15.28
N ASN A 392 -8.41 15.61 15.58
CA ASN A 392 -8.25 17.01 15.23
C ASN A 392 -7.25 17.66 16.20
N ILE A 393 -6.20 18.29 15.68
CA ILE A 393 -5.09 18.80 16.48
C ILE A 393 -5.50 19.95 17.41
N ARG A 394 -6.44 20.80 16.97
CA ARG A 394 -6.86 22.00 17.71
C ARG A 394 -7.90 21.69 18.78
N SER A 395 -8.89 20.85 18.47
CA SER A 395 -9.89 20.43 19.47
C SER A 395 -9.42 19.25 20.33
N GLN A 396 -8.39 18.52 19.89
CA GLN A 396 -7.94 17.24 20.45
C GLN A 396 -9.02 16.14 20.46
N GLU A 397 -10.12 16.33 19.73
CA GLU A 397 -11.18 15.35 19.62
C GLU A 397 -10.79 14.25 18.62
N GLN A 398 -11.10 13.00 18.98
CA GLN A 398 -10.88 11.85 18.10
C GLN A 398 -11.93 11.80 16.99
N VAL A 399 -11.47 11.86 15.74
CA VAL A 399 -12.34 11.88 14.55
C VAL A 399 -12.52 10.49 13.93
N ALA A 400 -11.50 9.64 14.03
CA ALA A 400 -11.55 8.27 13.57
C ALA A 400 -10.62 7.40 14.41
N SER A 401 -10.97 6.13 14.53
CA SER A 401 -10.09 5.13 15.11
C SER A 401 -10.55 3.73 14.73
N TRP A 402 -9.57 2.86 14.51
CA TRP A 402 -9.79 1.47 14.19
C TRP A 402 -8.64 0.63 14.74
N ILE A 403 -8.94 -0.61 15.09
CA ILE A 403 -7.93 -1.55 15.58
C ILE A 403 -7.14 -2.04 14.38
N VAL A 404 -5.82 -1.93 14.43
CA VAL A 404 -4.93 -2.57 13.46
C VAL A 404 -4.36 -3.83 14.13
N PRO A 405 -4.59 -5.03 13.56
CA PRO A 405 -4.00 -6.26 14.09
C PRO A 405 -2.47 -6.28 13.96
N HIS A 406 -1.79 -5.69 14.96
CA HIS A 406 -0.35 -5.72 15.23
C HIS A 406 0.53 -5.08 14.12
N ASP A 407 1.53 -4.30 14.56
CA ASP A 407 2.63 -3.74 13.79
C ASP A 407 2.25 -2.86 12.57
N ALA A 408 1.47 -1.79 12.78
CA ALA A 408 1.50 -0.67 11.82
C ALA A 408 2.92 -0.08 11.83
N ILE A 409 3.63 -0.15 10.70
CA ILE A 409 5.07 0.15 10.65
C ILE A 409 5.33 1.59 10.21
N ASP A 410 4.40 2.19 9.47
CA ASP A 410 4.50 3.56 8.96
C ASP A 410 3.10 4.11 8.65
N LEU A 411 2.86 5.40 8.90
CA LEU A 411 1.63 6.12 8.56
C LEU A 411 1.96 7.38 7.77
N ALA A 412 1.06 7.78 6.87
CA ALA A 412 1.00 9.12 6.30
C ALA A 412 -0.44 9.60 6.19
N ILE A 413 -0.63 10.92 6.11
CA ILE A 413 -1.94 11.55 6.03
C ILE A 413 -1.87 12.71 5.03
N SER A 414 -2.89 12.83 4.19
CA SER A 414 -3.11 14.01 3.37
C SER A 414 -4.59 14.31 3.29
N ASP A 415 -4.98 15.53 3.63
CA ASP A 415 -6.37 15.99 3.76
C ASP A 415 -7.22 15.05 4.66
N ASP A 416 -8.03 14.22 4.02
CA ASP A 416 -9.03 13.31 4.56
C ASP A 416 -8.65 11.84 4.39
N ILE A 417 -7.44 11.54 3.91
CA ILE A 417 -6.97 10.18 3.65
C ILE A 417 -5.78 9.85 4.55
N VAL A 418 -5.91 8.76 5.32
CA VAL A 418 -4.80 8.17 6.08
C VAL A 418 -4.32 6.93 5.34
N VAL A 419 -3.03 6.81 5.09
CA VAL A 419 -2.40 5.63 4.50
C VAL A 419 -1.43 4.98 5.48
N TRP A 420 -1.31 3.66 5.42
CA TRP A 420 -0.35 2.94 6.25
C TRP A 420 0.18 1.69 5.56
N ALA A 421 1.39 1.30 5.95
CA ALA A 421 1.95 -0.01 5.64
C ALA A 421 1.50 -1.02 6.70
N ASP A 422 1.08 -2.18 6.23
CA ASP A 422 0.37 -3.17 7.04
C ASP A 422 0.93 -4.57 6.80
N ASN A 423 1.32 -5.26 7.87
CA ASN A 423 1.87 -6.61 7.84
C ASN A 423 0.91 -7.69 8.38
N ARG A 424 -0.40 -7.39 8.52
CA ARG A 424 -1.44 -8.27 9.13
C ARG A 424 -1.45 -9.69 8.60
N LYS A 425 -0.98 -9.89 7.37
CA LYS A 425 -0.87 -11.20 6.73
C LYS A 425 0.61 -11.49 6.55
N SER A 426 1.13 -12.39 7.39
CA SER A 426 2.55 -12.79 7.54
C SER A 426 3.29 -13.27 6.27
N THR A 427 2.74 -13.03 5.09
CA THR A 427 3.26 -13.40 3.78
C THR A 427 3.52 -12.20 2.86
N PHE A 428 2.81 -11.07 3.03
CA PHE A 428 3.04 -9.83 2.26
C PHE A 428 2.62 -8.59 3.04
N ASP A 429 3.48 -7.58 3.07
CA ASP A 429 3.09 -6.25 3.51
C ASP A 429 2.19 -5.60 2.43
N SER A 430 1.29 -4.71 2.83
CA SER A 430 0.34 -4.04 1.95
C SER A 430 0.17 -2.57 2.32
N VAL A 431 -0.15 -1.73 1.35
CA VAL A 431 -0.51 -0.33 1.59
C VAL A 431 -2.02 -0.23 1.61
N TYR A 432 -2.56 0.25 2.72
CA TYR A 432 -3.98 0.53 2.88
C TYR A 432 -4.23 2.02 3.00
N ALA A 433 -5.45 2.43 2.69
CA ALA A 433 -5.94 3.77 2.88
C ALA A 433 -7.27 3.74 3.62
N TYR A 434 -7.51 4.77 4.42
CA TYR A 434 -8.77 5.03 5.11
C TYR A 434 -9.24 6.44 4.78
N ASP A 435 -10.43 6.53 4.21
CA ASP A 435 -11.09 7.80 3.92
C ASP A 435 -11.94 8.24 5.12
N LEU A 436 -11.54 9.36 5.74
CA LEU A 436 -12.19 9.92 6.93
C LEU A 436 -13.61 10.41 6.67
N ARG A 437 -13.96 10.76 5.43
CA ARG A 437 -15.29 11.25 5.06
C ARG A 437 -16.26 10.10 4.83
N THR A 438 -15.85 9.12 4.05
CA THR A 438 -16.70 7.96 3.75
C THR A 438 -16.64 6.90 4.85
N LYS A 439 -15.64 6.97 5.73
CA LYS A 439 -15.33 6.00 6.78
C LYS A 439 -15.05 4.60 6.23
N THR A 440 -14.37 4.54 5.09
CA THR A 440 -14.06 3.28 4.41
C THR A 440 -12.56 3.03 4.33
N GLU A 441 -12.16 1.81 4.68
CA GLU A 441 -10.84 1.26 4.37
C GLU A 441 -10.86 0.68 2.96
N PHE A 442 -9.80 0.89 2.20
CA PHE A 442 -9.58 0.25 0.92
C PHE A 442 -8.10 -0.05 0.71
N LEU A 443 -7.85 -1.07 -0.11
CA LEU A 443 -6.50 -1.50 -0.46
C LEU A 443 -5.93 -0.56 -1.53
N VAL A 444 -4.72 -0.05 -1.31
CA VAL A 444 -3.96 0.73 -2.28
C VAL A 444 -3.01 -0.19 -3.06
N ALA A 445 -2.17 -0.95 -2.37
CA ALA A 445 -1.15 -1.80 -2.99
C ALA A 445 -0.86 -3.09 -2.20
N ILE A 446 -0.38 -4.12 -2.89
CA ILE A 446 0.14 -5.38 -2.33
C ILE A 446 1.52 -5.63 -2.95
N GLY A 447 2.51 -6.01 -2.16
CA GLY A 447 3.85 -6.31 -2.67
C GLY A 447 4.80 -6.66 -1.54
N VAL A 448 5.71 -7.60 -1.79
CA VAL A 448 6.55 -8.23 -0.77
C VAL A 448 7.43 -7.17 -0.10
N THR A 449 7.03 -6.74 1.08
CA THR A 449 7.69 -5.72 1.92
C THR A 449 7.53 -4.28 1.40
N VAL A 450 6.43 -3.64 1.81
CA VAL A 450 6.15 -2.22 1.57
C VAL A 450 6.44 -1.40 2.81
N HIS A 451 7.13 -0.29 2.63
CA HIS A 451 7.50 0.61 3.73
C HIS A 451 7.30 2.07 3.34
N SER A 452 7.19 2.90 4.37
CA SER A 452 7.20 4.36 4.31
C SER A 452 6.28 4.92 3.21
N PRO A 453 4.96 4.63 3.26
CA PRO A 453 4.04 5.26 2.36
C PRO A 453 4.00 6.77 2.63
N ALA A 454 3.93 7.57 1.57
CA ALA A 454 3.63 8.99 1.62
C ALA A 454 2.47 9.30 0.69
N ILE A 455 1.73 10.38 0.96
CA ILE A 455 0.55 10.75 0.19
C ILE A 455 0.48 12.27 0.03
N TYR A 456 0.10 12.72 -1.16
CA TYR A 456 -0.32 14.09 -1.40
C TYR A 456 -1.58 14.08 -2.26
N GLY A 457 -2.67 14.66 -1.73
CA GLY A 457 -3.96 14.69 -2.40
C GLY A 457 -4.51 13.28 -2.63
N ASP A 458 -4.46 12.79 -3.87
CA ASP A 458 -4.96 11.49 -4.30
C ASP A 458 -3.85 10.57 -4.83
N PHE A 459 -2.57 10.91 -4.60
CA PHE A 459 -1.45 10.11 -5.07
C PHE A 459 -0.65 9.56 -3.90
N VAL A 460 -0.55 8.23 -3.83
CA VAL A 460 0.20 7.52 -2.80
C VAL A 460 1.49 7.01 -3.41
N VAL A 461 2.60 7.17 -2.71
CA VAL A 461 3.90 6.59 -3.05
C VAL A 461 4.39 5.71 -1.92
N TRP A 462 5.16 4.67 -2.22
CA TRP A 462 5.72 3.77 -1.22
C TRP A 462 7.00 3.10 -1.73
N GLN A 463 7.78 2.57 -0.80
CA GLN A 463 8.91 1.69 -1.10
C GLN A 463 8.41 0.27 -1.29
N ASP A 464 8.95 -0.44 -2.28
CA ASP A 464 8.56 -1.82 -2.60
C ASP A 464 9.75 -2.61 -3.14
N HIS A 465 9.84 -3.88 -2.76
CA HIS A 465 10.94 -4.77 -3.11
C HIS A 465 10.53 -5.88 -4.10
N ARG A 466 9.41 -5.69 -4.82
CA ARG A 466 8.84 -6.70 -5.74
C ARG A 466 9.73 -7.10 -6.92
N ASP A 467 10.62 -6.21 -7.38
CA ASP A 467 11.34 -6.35 -8.65
C ASP A 467 12.83 -6.69 -8.49
N SER A 468 13.39 -6.61 -7.27
CA SER A 468 14.83 -6.81 -7.02
C SER A 468 15.14 -7.12 -5.56
N ASP A 469 16.40 -7.46 -5.27
CA ASP A 469 16.96 -7.43 -3.91
C ASP A 469 17.21 -5.99 -3.39
N ASP A 470 16.82 -4.98 -4.19
CA ASP A 470 16.82 -3.56 -3.85
C ASP A 470 15.39 -3.03 -3.65
N PHE A 471 15.23 -2.03 -2.77
CA PHE A 471 13.95 -1.32 -2.61
C PHE A 471 13.81 -0.32 -3.75
N ASN A 472 12.64 -0.27 -4.39
CA ASN A 472 12.29 0.67 -5.45
C ASN A 472 11.11 1.54 -5.03
N ILE A 473 10.84 2.65 -5.73
CA ILE A 473 9.70 3.52 -5.43
C ILE A 473 8.58 3.32 -6.44
N TYR A 474 7.37 3.09 -5.93
CA TYR A 474 6.15 2.99 -6.70
C TYR A 474 5.16 4.05 -6.26
N GLY A 475 4.21 4.37 -7.14
CA GLY A 475 3.08 5.21 -6.78
C GLY A 475 1.82 4.85 -7.54
N GLU A 476 0.67 5.13 -6.95
CA GLU A 476 -0.64 4.94 -7.56
C GLU A 476 -1.54 6.12 -7.21
N ARG A 477 -2.35 6.54 -8.18
CA ARG A 477 -3.43 7.48 -7.94
C ARG A 477 -4.64 6.73 -7.38
N ILE A 478 -5.07 7.09 -6.18
CA ILE A 478 -6.27 6.55 -5.56
C ILE A 478 -7.51 7.26 -6.10
N SER A 479 -8.55 6.51 -6.41
CA SER A 479 -9.85 7.10 -6.79
C SER A 479 -10.59 7.52 -5.53
N ARG A 480 -10.67 8.82 -5.24
CA ARG A 480 -11.60 9.34 -4.22
C ARG A 480 -13.03 8.96 -4.67
N ARG A 481 -13.75 8.21 -3.84
CA ARG A 481 -15.09 7.67 -4.15
C ARG A 481 -16.21 8.70 -4.01
#